data_AF-A9E4A8-F1
#
_entry.id   AF-A9E4A8-F1
#
_cell.length_a   1.000
_cell.length_b   1.000
_cell.length_c   1.000
_cell.angle_alpha   90.00
_cell.angle_beta   90.00
_cell.angle_gamma   90.00
#
_symmetry.space_group_name_H-M   'P 1'
#
loop_
_entity.id
_entity.type
_entity.pdbx_description
1 polymer ?
#
loop_
_entity_poly.entity_id
_entity_poly.type
_entity_poly.pdbx_seq_one_letter_code
_entity_poly.pdbx_strand_id
1 'polypeptide(L)'
;MDTIFNYTYEILIWLANLTGFSYKEINIIIWFILIPLSWMLLLDKIYRQRKFTIIFSLLIAILLIAIPDFTRFCNWLFQKSVDFLNTFNTLGSNYVASSVIICVLIPIVIYVILIKKAFFKQNENHAL
;
A
#
# COMPACT_ATOMS: atom_id res chain seq x y z
N MET A 1 5.57 -2.52 19.47
CA MET A 1 5.19 -2.00 18.13
C MET A 1 6.21 -0.99 17.63
N ASP A 2 6.84 -0.24 18.52
CA ASP A 2 7.86 0.76 18.22
C ASP A 2 9.04 0.23 17.39
N THR A 3 9.51 -1.00 17.63
CA THR A 3 10.57 -1.60 16.82
C THR A 3 10.17 -1.78 15.35
N ILE A 4 8.97 -2.29 15.09
CA ILE A 4 8.46 -2.49 13.71
C ILE A 4 8.23 -1.14 13.05
N PHE A 5 7.71 -0.18 13.80
CA PHE A 5 7.55 1.20 13.32
C PHE A 5 8.88 1.82 12.94
N ASN A 6 9.91 1.71 13.78
CA ASN A 6 11.24 2.25 13.51
C ASN A 6 11.89 1.61 12.29
N TYR A 7 11.84 0.28 12.16
CA TYR A 7 12.33 -0.39 10.95
C TYR A 7 11.60 0.07 9.68
N THR A 8 10.26 0.18 9.75
CA THR A 8 9.46 0.66 8.63
C THR A 8 9.86 2.09 8.27
N TYR A 9 10.02 2.95 9.27
CA TYR A 9 10.46 4.34 9.11
C TYR A 9 11.86 4.44 8.49
N GLU A 10 12.83 3.67 8.98
CA GLU A 10 14.20 3.66 8.45
C GLU A 10 14.25 3.23 6.98
N ILE A 11 13.49 2.18 6.61
CA ILE A 11 13.39 1.75 5.21
C ILE A 11 12.81 2.86 4.33
N LEU A 12 11.77 3.56 4.80
CA LEU A 12 11.17 4.67 4.08
C LEU A 12 12.13 5.83 3.89
N ILE A 13 12.89 6.19 4.93
CA ILE A 13 13.90 7.25 4.85
C ILE A 13 15.03 6.86 3.91
N TRP A 14 15.47 5.60 3.96
CA TRP A 14 16.47 5.09 3.03
C TRP A 14 16.00 5.19 1.58
N LEU A 15 14.76 4.80 1.30
CA LEU A 15 14.14 4.93 -0.03
C LEU A 15 14.02 6.40 -0.46
N ALA A 16 13.58 7.29 0.45
CA ALA A 16 13.49 8.72 0.18
C ALA A 16 14.85 9.32 -0.22
N ASN A 17 15.90 8.96 0.50
CA ASN A 17 17.28 9.38 0.19
C ASN A 17 17.77 8.81 -1.16
N LEU A 18 17.37 7.59 -1.50
CA LEU A 18 17.75 6.95 -2.77
C LEU A 18 17.08 7.61 -3.99
N THR A 19 15.79 7.94 -3.88
CA THR A 19 15.01 8.43 -5.02
C THR A 19 14.97 9.95 -5.13
N GLY A 20 15.39 10.69 -4.09
CA GLY A 20 15.25 12.14 -3.99
C GLY A 20 13.82 12.62 -3.70
N PHE A 21 12.91 11.69 -3.37
CA PHE A 21 11.55 12.04 -2.92
C PHE A 21 11.55 12.26 -1.41
N SER A 22 10.58 13.04 -0.92
CA SER A 22 10.35 13.17 0.52
C SER A 22 9.79 11.87 1.12
N TYR A 23 10.01 11.69 2.42
CA TYR A 23 9.42 10.59 3.20
C TYR A 23 7.90 10.45 2.97
N LYS A 24 7.18 11.56 2.90
CA LYS A 24 5.72 11.58 2.71
C LYS A 24 5.34 11.08 1.32
N GLU A 25 6.06 11.50 0.29
CA GLU A 25 5.84 11.03 -1.08
C GLU A 25 6.12 9.53 -1.19
N ILE A 26 7.24 9.04 -0.64
CA ILE A 26 7.54 7.60 -0.61
C ILE A 26 6.46 6.82 0.13
N ASN A 27 5.97 7.34 1.26
CA ASN A 27 4.88 6.72 1.99
C ASN A 27 3.63 6.59 1.10
N ILE A 28 3.20 7.67 0.45
CA ILE A 28 2.06 7.63 -0.47
C ILE A 28 2.29 6.66 -1.64
N ILE A 29 3.47 6.68 -2.27
CA ILE A 29 3.80 5.79 -3.38
C ILE A 29 3.71 4.32 -2.95
N ILE A 30 4.28 3.96 -1.80
CA ILE A 30 4.28 2.56 -1.35
C ILE A 30 2.86 2.09 -1.00
N TRP A 31 2.16 2.85 -0.15
CA TRP A 31 0.89 2.38 0.41
C TRP A 31 -0.31 2.58 -0.51
N PHE A 32 -0.31 3.60 -1.38
CA PHE A 32 -1.44 3.88 -2.27
C PHE A 32 -1.20 3.42 -3.72
N ILE A 33 0.05 3.18 -4.13
CA ILE A 33 0.37 2.75 -5.50
C ILE A 33 0.94 1.34 -5.52
N LEU A 34 2.10 1.10 -4.91
CA LEU A 34 2.83 -0.16 -5.07
C LEU A 34 2.13 -1.36 -4.42
N ILE A 35 1.71 -1.23 -3.16
CA ILE A 35 1.00 -2.31 -2.46
C ILE A 35 -0.31 -2.64 -3.18
N PRO A 36 -1.21 -1.69 -3.48
CA PRO A 36 -2.43 -1.98 -4.23
C PRO A 36 -2.16 -2.56 -5.62
N LEU A 37 -1.15 -2.06 -6.35
CA LEU A 37 -0.77 -2.58 -7.66
C LEU A 37 -0.38 -4.06 -7.59
N SER A 38 0.42 -4.45 -6.60
CA SER A 38 0.78 -5.85 -6.40
C SER A 38 -0.42 -6.75 -6.05
N TRP A 39 -1.43 -6.23 -5.34
CA TRP A 39 -2.68 -6.94 -5.12
C TRP A 39 -3.46 -7.13 -6.42
N MET A 40 -3.47 -6.12 -7.30
CA MET A 40 -4.08 -6.25 -8.62
C MET A 40 -3.39 -7.33 -9.47
N LEU A 41 -2.07 -7.44 -9.39
CA LEU A 41 -1.31 -8.53 -10.05
C LEU A 41 -1.71 -9.92 -9.52
N LEU A 42 -1.89 -10.05 -8.21
CA LEU A 42 -2.36 -11.31 -7.60
C LEU A 42 -3.81 -11.62 -8.00
N LEU A 43 -4.68 -10.62 -8.05
CA LEU A 43 -6.06 -10.79 -8.51
C LEU A 43 -6.13 -11.20 -9.98
N ASP A 44 -5.33 -10.56 -10.84
CA ASP A 44 -5.18 -10.93 -12.24
C ASP A 44 -4.78 -12.40 -12.40
N LYS A 45 -3.86 -12.89 -11.55
CA LYS A 45 -3.51 -14.32 -11.48
C LYS A 45 -4.68 -15.20 -11.03
N ILE A 46 -5.43 -14.79 -10.01
CA ILE A 46 -6.60 -15.53 -9.48
C ILE A 46 -7.70 -15.67 -10.55
N TYR A 47 -7.98 -14.60 -11.28
CA TYR A 47 -9.05 -14.55 -12.29
C TYR A 47 -8.59 -14.90 -13.71
N ARG A 48 -7.28 -15.17 -13.90
CA ARG A 48 -6.63 -15.44 -15.20
C ARG A 48 -6.92 -14.36 -16.26
N GLN A 49 -6.98 -13.10 -15.83
CA GLN A 49 -7.15 -11.94 -16.70
C GLN A 49 -6.09 -10.90 -16.35
N ARG A 50 -5.78 -9.94 -17.24
CA ARG A 50 -4.85 -8.83 -16.95
C ARG A 50 -5.54 -7.49 -16.75
N LYS A 51 -6.87 -7.50 -16.63
CA LYS A 51 -7.69 -6.29 -16.66
C LYS A 51 -7.53 -5.47 -15.39
N PHE A 52 -7.37 -6.09 -14.22
CA PHE A 52 -7.28 -5.36 -12.95
C PHE A 52 -6.01 -4.51 -12.90
N THR A 53 -4.85 -5.09 -13.25
CA THR A 53 -3.59 -4.34 -13.27
C THR A 53 -3.61 -3.25 -14.33
N ILE A 54 -4.14 -3.52 -15.53
CA ILE A 54 -4.18 -2.51 -16.61
C ILE A 54 -5.08 -1.34 -16.22
N ILE A 55 -6.30 -1.60 -15.74
CA ILE A 55 -7.24 -0.55 -15.33
C ILE A 55 -6.65 0.26 -14.17
N PHE A 56 -6.08 -0.41 -13.16
CA PHE A 56 -5.47 0.27 -12.02
C PHE A 56 -4.28 1.14 -12.45
N SER A 57 -3.38 0.61 -13.28
CA SER A 57 -2.21 1.35 -13.78
C SER A 57 -2.62 2.55 -14.63
N LEU A 58 -3.66 2.40 -15.47
CA LEU A 58 -4.19 3.49 -16.28
C LEU A 58 -4.80 4.59 -15.39
N LEU A 59 -5.56 4.21 -14.36
CA LEU A 59 -6.14 5.15 -13.41
C LEU A 59 -5.05 5.94 -12.67
N ILE A 60 -4.02 5.26 -12.18
CA ILE A 60 -2.87 5.92 -11.53
C ILE A 60 -2.15 6.85 -12.51
N ALA A 61 -1.91 6.43 -13.75
CA ALA A 61 -1.26 7.27 -14.74
C ALA A 61 -2.07 8.54 -15.04
N ILE A 62 -3.40 8.42 -15.22
CA ILE A 62 -4.30 9.56 -15.40
C ILE A 62 -4.25 10.49 -14.19
N LEU A 63 -4.30 9.94 -12.97
CA LEU A 63 -4.23 10.72 -11.74
C LEU A 63 -2.91 11.50 -11.64
N LEU A 64 -1.78 10.85 -11.94
CA LEU A 64 -0.46 11.49 -11.89
C LEU A 64 -0.32 12.63 -12.92
N ILE A 65 -0.90 12.47 -14.11
CA ILE A 65 -0.91 13.54 -15.14
C ILE A 65 -1.87 14.68 -14.75
N ALA A 66 -2.99 14.36 -14.11
CA ALA A 66 -3.99 15.35 -13.70
C ALA A 66 -3.53 16.20 -12.50
N ILE A 67 -2.58 15.71 -11.69
CA ILE A 67 -2.05 16.43 -10.53
C ILE A 67 -0.95 17.41 -11.00
N PRO A 68 -1.17 18.72 -10.86
CA PRO A 68 -0.17 19.72 -11.27
C PRO A 68 1.03 19.81 -10.33
N ASP A 69 0.84 19.47 -9.04
CA ASP A 69 1.87 19.50 -8.01
C ASP A 69 1.80 18.21 -7.17
N PHE A 70 2.64 17.25 -7.53
CA PHE A 70 2.69 15.93 -6.91
C PHE A 70 3.05 16.01 -5.43
N THR A 71 3.99 16.88 -5.07
CA THR A 71 4.44 17.05 -3.69
C THR A 71 3.32 17.60 -2.82
N ARG A 72 2.58 18.61 -3.30
CA ARG A 72 1.43 19.16 -2.57
C ARG A 72 0.31 18.12 -2.39
N PHE A 73 0.03 17.34 -3.43
CA PHE A 73 -0.95 16.24 -3.34
C PHE A 73 -0.52 15.19 -2.30
N CYS A 74 0.74 14.73 -2.35
CA CYS A 74 1.24 13.74 -1.39
C CYS A 74 1.23 14.27 0.04
N ASN A 75 1.63 15.53 0.25
CA ASN A 75 1.55 16.17 1.57
C ASN A 75 0.12 16.21 2.12
N TRP A 76 -0.85 16.57 1.28
CA TRP A 76 -2.26 16.60 1.66
C TRP A 76 -2.80 15.20 1.98
N LEU A 77 -2.53 14.20 1.12
CA LEU A 77 -3.00 12.84 1.30
C LEU A 77 -2.34 12.16 2.52
N PHE A 78 -1.05 12.46 2.75
CA PHE A 78 -0.33 12.00 3.93
C PHE A 78 -0.95 12.59 5.20
N GLN A 79 -1.23 13.90 5.21
CA GLN A 79 -1.87 14.54 6.37
C GLN A 79 -3.24 13.92 6.66
N LYS A 80 -4.06 13.69 5.62
CA LYS A 80 -5.34 12.99 5.78
C LYS A 80 -5.19 11.58 6.35
N SER A 81 -4.15 10.87 5.95
CA SER A 81 -3.83 9.55 6.50
C SER A 81 -3.43 9.63 7.98
N VAL A 82 -2.63 10.64 8.36
CA VAL A 82 -2.28 10.89 9.76
C VAL A 82 -3.51 11.25 10.59
N ASP A 83 -4.38 12.12 10.09
CA ASP A 83 -5.62 12.51 10.77
C ASP A 83 -6.53 11.29 10.98
N PHE A 84 -6.65 10.42 9.98
CA PHE A 84 -7.37 9.15 10.08
C PHE A 84 -6.76 8.24 11.17
N LEU A 85 -5.43 8.06 11.18
CA LEU A 85 -4.75 7.26 12.21
C LEU A 85 -4.95 7.84 13.61
N ASN A 86 -4.88 9.17 13.75
CA ASN A 86 -5.11 9.87 15.00
C ASN A 86 -6.55 9.78 15.49
N THR A 87 -7.52 9.53 14.60
CA THR A 87 -8.91 9.24 15.00
C THR A 87 -8.98 7.96 15.84
N PHE A 88 -8.06 7.01 15.68
CA PHE A 88 -8.00 5.83 16.55
C PHE A 88 -7.33 6.12 17.89
N ASN A 89 -6.58 7.23 18.02
CA ASN A 89 -6.00 7.60 19.31
C ASN A 89 -7.09 8.04 20.31
N THR A 90 -8.19 8.63 19.82
CA THR A 90 -9.33 8.99 20.67
C THR A 90 -10.10 7.77 21.18
N LEU A 91 -9.88 6.60 20.59
CA LEU A 91 -10.44 5.30 21.02
C LEU A 91 -9.49 4.55 21.99
N GLY A 92 -8.43 5.20 22.49
CA GLY A 92 -7.48 4.61 23.43
C GLY A 92 -6.29 3.87 22.80
N SER A 93 -6.11 3.98 21.47
CA SER A 93 -4.90 3.52 20.78
C SER A 93 -3.81 4.59 20.77
N ASN A 94 -2.61 4.25 20.29
CA ASN A 94 -1.51 5.19 20.02
C ASN A 94 -1.20 5.23 18.53
N TYR A 95 -0.72 6.38 18.03
CA TYR A 95 -0.42 6.57 16.61
C TYR A 95 0.51 5.49 16.05
N VAL A 96 1.56 5.17 16.81
CA VAL A 96 2.55 4.13 16.44
C VAL A 96 1.87 2.76 16.30
N ALA A 97 0.98 2.42 17.23
CA ALA A 97 0.27 1.16 17.20
C ALA A 97 -0.71 1.08 16.01
N SER A 98 -1.53 2.12 15.83
CA SER A 98 -2.47 2.22 14.72
C SER A 98 -1.77 2.18 13.37
N SER A 99 -0.62 2.86 13.24
CA SER A 99 0.21 2.84 12.04
C SER A 99 0.73 1.44 11.73
N VAL A 100 1.31 0.72 12.70
CA VAL A 100 1.81 -0.64 12.46
C VAL A 100 0.67 -1.60 12.09
N ILE A 101 -0.48 -1.49 12.75
CA ILE A 101 -1.63 -2.35 12.43
C ILE A 101 -2.12 -2.09 11.00
N ILE A 102 -2.35 -0.82 10.64
CA ILE A 102 -2.98 -0.47 9.36
C ILE A 102 -2.00 -0.56 8.19
N CYS A 103 -0.75 -0.12 8.38
CA CYS A 103 0.24 -0.05 7.31
C CYS A 103 1.05 -1.34 7.15
N VAL A 104 1.06 -2.25 8.13
CA VAL A 104 1.85 -3.49 8.08
C VAL A 104 0.96 -4.71 8.26
N LEU A 105 0.25 -4.83 9.38
CA LEU A 105 -0.52 -6.04 9.70
C LEU A 105 -1.65 -6.29 8.69
N ILE A 106 -2.48 -5.29 8.40
CA ILE A 106 -3.59 -5.42 7.46
C ILE A 106 -3.09 -5.81 6.05
N PRO A 107 -2.08 -5.12 5.46
CA PRO A 107 -1.51 -5.53 4.18
C PRO A 107 -0.99 -6.97 4.18
N ILE A 108 -0.28 -7.39 5.23
CA ILE A 108 0.21 -8.77 5.35
C ILE A 108 -0.95 -9.77 5.32
N VAL A 109 -2.03 -9.52 6.08
CA VAL A 109 -3.22 -10.40 6.07
C VAL A 109 -3.83 -10.48 4.67
N ILE A 110 -3.96 -9.35 3.98
CA ILE A 110 -4.48 -9.31 2.60
C ILE A 110 -3.58 -10.13 1.67
N TYR A 111 -2.26 -9.97 1.74
CA TYR A 111 -1.31 -10.76 0.96
C TYR A 111 -1.45 -12.26 1.23
N VAL A 112 -1.55 -12.67 2.49
CA VAL A 112 -1.72 -14.09 2.84
C VAL A 112 -2.98 -14.66 2.19
N ILE A 113 -4.10 -13.93 2.23
CA ILE A 113 -5.36 -14.35 1.61
C ILE A 113 -5.22 -14.42 0.08
N LEU A 114 -4.66 -13.38 -0.54
CA LEU A 114 -4.52 -13.30 -1.99
C LEU A 114 -3.55 -14.34 -2.54
N ILE A 115 -2.39 -14.53 -1.92
CA ILE A 115 -1.40 -15.54 -2.30
C ILE A 115 -2.01 -16.94 -2.13
N LYS A 116 -2.68 -17.21 -1.00
CA LYS A 116 -3.33 -18.51 -0.80
C LYS A 116 -4.35 -18.78 -1.91
N LYS A 117 -5.20 -17.82 -2.25
CA LYS A 117 -6.17 -17.97 -3.35
C LYS A 117 -5.49 -18.10 -4.72
N ALA A 118 -4.43 -17.34 -4.98
CA ALA A 118 -3.75 -17.33 -6.28
C ALA A 118 -3.01 -18.63 -6.58
N PHE A 119 -2.45 -19.28 -5.56
CA PHE A 119 -1.63 -20.48 -5.73
C PHE A 119 -2.39 -21.77 -5.40
N PHE A 120 -3.24 -21.81 -4.36
CA PHE A 120 -3.95 -23.05 -4.02
C PHE A 120 -5.14 -23.34 -4.94
N LYS A 121 -5.84 -22.31 -5.47
CA LYS A 121 -6.91 -22.52 -6.46
C LYS A 121 -6.38 -23.03 -7.81
N GLN A 122 -5.09 -22.85 -8.09
CA GLN A 122 -4.46 -23.35 -9.31
C GLN A 122 -4.24 -24.86 -9.27
N ASN A 123 -4.07 -25.45 -8.08
CA ASN A 123 -3.84 -26.88 -7.91
C ASN A 123 -5.13 -27.71 -8.08
N GLU A 124 -6.30 -27.19 -7.68
CA GLU A 124 -7.58 -27.90 -7.89
C GLU A 124 -7.96 -28.00 -9.37
N ASN A 125 -7.61 -27.00 -10.19
CA ASN A 125 -7.95 -26.97 -11.62
C ASN A 125 -6.98 -27.76 -12.52
N HIS A 126 -5.87 -28.27 -11.98
CA HIS A 126 -4.95 -29.15 -12.71
C HIS A 126 -5.10 -30.63 -12.34
N ALA A 127 -6.00 -30.94 -11.39
CA ALA A 127 -6.30 -32.30 -10.94
C ALA A 127 -7.58 -32.88 -11.58
N LEU A 128 -8.14 -32.21 -12.60
CA LEU A 128 -9.27 -32.66 -13.41
C LEU A 128 -8.85 -32.83 -14.87
#